data_AF-A0A392SW19-F1
#
_entry.id   AF-A0A392SW19-F1
#
_cell.length_a   1.000
_cell.length_b   1.000
_cell.length_c   1.000
_cell.angle_alpha   90.00
_cell.angle_beta   90.00
_cell.angle_gamma   90.00
#
_symmetry.space_group_name_H-M   'P 1'
#
loop_
_entity.id
_entity.type
_entity.pdbx_description
1 polymer ?
#
loop_
_entity_poly.entity_id
_entity_poly.type
_entity_poly.pdbx_seq_one_letter_code
_entity_poly.pdbx_strand_id
1 'polypeptide(L)'
;EALATLANIVARDNDPGRDGDKRLERFMSHKPIIFTGGYDPEGAIKWVEEVEIIFEAMGCTEENKTILGVYVLREEANNWWRNVKLRMGADGVVILWE
;
A
#
# COMPACT_ATOMS: atom_id res chain seq x y z
N GLU A 1 7.90 28.12 -27.54
CA GLU A 1 8.67 27.01 -26.92
C GLU A 1 8.55 26.92 -25.40
N ALA A 2 8.72 28.01 -24.63
CA ALA A 2 8.71 27.94 -23.15
C ALA A 2 7.45 27.32 -22.50
N LEU A 3 6.25 27.58 -23.07
CA LEU A 3 4.99 27.02 -22.55
C LEU A 3 4.90 25.49 -22.70
N ALA A 4 5.42 24.94 -23.80
CA ALA A 4 5.45 23.49 -24.02
C ALA A 4 6.41 22.81 -23.04
N THR A 5 7.54 23.46 -22.73
CA THR A 5 8.50 22.98 -21.72
C THR A 5 7.88 22.96 -20.32
N LEU A 6 7.17 24.02 -19.94
CA LEU A 6 6.48 24.09 -18.64
C LEU A 6 5.35 23.05 -18.53
N ALA A 7 4.56 22.87 -19.59
CA ALA A 7 3.52 21.84 -19.63
C ALA A 7 4.09 20.41 -19.48
N ASN A 8 5.22 20.12 -20.13
CA ASN A 8 5.90 18.84 -20.01
C ASN A 8 6.49 18.60 -18.61
N ILE A 9 6.97 19.65 -17.93
CA ILE A 9 7.46 19.57 -16.54
C ILE A 9 6.30 19.27 -15.59
N VAL A 10 5.19 20.00 -15.72
CA VAL A 10 3.98 19.80 -14.91
C VAL A 10 3.37 18.41 -15.17
N ALA A 11 3.37 17.93 -16.41
CA ALA A 11 2.89 16.59 -16.75
C ALA A 11 3.80 15.48 -16.17
N ARG A 12 5.13 15.66 -16.15
CA ARG A 12 6.07 14.72 -15.52
C ARG A 12 5.98 14.69 -14.00
N ASP A 13 5.59 15.79 -13.36
CA ASP A 13 5.41 15.85 -11.92
C ASP A 13 4.03 15.34 -11.46
N ASN A 14 3.01 15.40 -12.33
CA ASN A 14 1.68 14.84 -12.10
C ASN A 14 1.50 13.38 -12.57
N ASP A 15 2.58 12.68 -12.89
CA ASP A 15 2.50 11.27 -13.29
C ASP A 15 2.06 10.40 -12.09
N PRO A 16 0.89 9.73 -12.14
CA PRO A 16 0.37 8.94 -11.02
C PRO A 16 1.26 7.74 -10.65
N GLY A 17 2.02 7.20 -11.61
CA GLY A 17 2.97 6.11 -11.38
C GLY A 17 4.15 6.57 -10.53
N ARG A 18 4.72 7.73 -10.86
CA ARG A 18 5.81 8.37 -10.10
C ARG A 18 5.40 8.74 -8.67
N ASP A 19 4.13 9.11 -8.45
CA ASP A 19 3.60 9.36 -7.10
C ASP A 19 3.48 8.06 -6.28
N GLY A 20 3.06 6.96 -6.93
CA GLY A 20 3.04 5.63 -6.34
C GLY A 20 4.41 5.14 -5.88
N ASP A 21 5.43 5.26 -6.72
CA ASP A 21 6.80 4.84 -6.40
C ASP A 21 7.37 5.65 -5.22
N LYS A 22 7.23 6.98 -5.24
CA LYS A 22 7.66 7.85 -4.12
C LYS A 22 6.95 7.50 -2.81
N ARG A 23 5.66 7.17 -2.87
CA ARG A 23 4.88 6.77 -1.70
C ARG A 23 5.37 5.44 -1.15
N LEU A 24 5.66 4.46 -2.01
CA LEU A 24 6.25 3.20 -1.60
C LEU A 24 7.64 3.38 -1.00
N GLU A 25 8.51 4.18 -1.62
CA GLU A 25 9.84 4.51 -1.10
C GLU A 25 9.76 5.13 0.30
N ARG A 26 8.87 6.12 0.48
CA ARG A 26 8.63 6.74 1.78
C ARG A 26 8.15 5.72 2.81
N PHE A 27 7.20 4.86 2.44
CA PHE A 27 6.71 3.79 3.32
C PHE A 27 7.84 2.86 3.75
N MET A 28 8.65 2.38 2.80
CA MET A 28 9.79 1.51 3.10
C MET A 28 10.89 2.19 3.93
N SER A 29 11.02 3.52 3.87
CA SER A 29 11.95 4.28 4.73
C SER A 29 11.59 4.20 6.22
N HIS A 30 10.31 3.98 6.55
CA HIS A 30 9.84 3.73 7.91
C HIS A 30 10.10 2.30 8.40
N LYS A 31 10.61 1.42 7.53
CA LYS A 31 10.94 0.02 7.83
C LYS A 31 9.73 -0.75 8.41
N PRO A 32 8.63 -0.82 7.66
CA PRO A 32 7.43 -1.52 8.11
C PRO A 32 7.75 -2.99 8.39
N ILE A 33 7.07 -3.55 9.40
CA ILE A 33 7.25 -4.94 9.79
C ILE A 33 6.62 -5.84 8.72
N ILE A 34 7.34 -6.90 8.34
CA ILE A 34 6.86 -7.92 7.42
C ILE A 34 5.98 -8.92 8.17
N PHE A 35 4.83 -9.28 7.59
CA PHE A 35 3.94 -10.30 8.13
C PHE A 35 3.87 -11.51 7.22
N THR A 36 4.30 -12.67 7.72
CA THR A 36 4.29 -13.94 6.98
C THR A 36 3.02 -14.74 7.18
N GLY A 37 2.22 -14.43 8.21
CA GLY A 37 1.03 -15.17 8.62
C GLY A 37 1.29 -16.08 9.83
N GLY A 38 0.48 -17.14 9.96
CA GLY A 38 0.56 -18.10 11.07
C GLY A 38 -0.54 -17.94 12.13
N TYR A 39 -0.52 -18.84 13.12
CA TYR A 39 -1.46 -18.84 14.24
C TYR A 39 -0.90 -18.04 15.41
N ASP A 40 -0.80 -16.72 15.25
CA ASP A 40 -0.35 -15.77 16.26
C ASP A 40 -1.28 -14.53 16.26
N PRO A 41 -2.42 -14.61 16.97
CA PRO A 41 -3.39 -13.52 17.01
C PRO A 41 -2.80 -12.22 17.60
N GLU A 42 -2.02 -12.32 18.66
CA GLU A 42 -1.37 -11.18 19.31
C GLU A 42 -0.32 -10.53 18.39
N GLY A 43 0.50 -11.34 17.72
CA GLY A 43 1.46 -10.85 16.73
C GLY A 43 0.79 -10.19 15.53
N ALA A 44 -0.35 -10.71 15.07
CA ALA A 44 -1.12 -10.11 14.00
C ALA A 44 -1.70 -8.74 14.40
N ILE A 45 -2.27 -8.62 15.60
CA ILE A 45 -2.79 -7.34 16.13
C ILE A 45 -1.66 -6.31 16.19
N LYS A 46 -0.52 -6.69 16.79
CA LYS A 46 0.63 -5.79 16.89
C LYS A 46 1.15 -5.37 15.51
N TRP A 47 1.17 -6.29 14.55
CA TRP A 47 1.59 -5.97 13.19
C TRP A 47 0.68 -4.93 12.55
N VAL A 48 -0.65 -5.05 12.71
CA VAL A 48 -1.61 -4.05 12.21
C VAL A 48 -1.36 -2.69 12.86
N GLU A 49 -1.26 -2.64 14.18
CA GLU A 49 -1.03 -1.38 14.93
C GLU A 49 0.24 -0.65 14.45
N GLU A 50 1.35 -1.36 14.28
CA GLU A 50 2.62 -0.78 13.83
C GLU A 50 2.55 -0.23 12.40
N VAL A 51 1.84 -0.93 11.50
CA VAL A 51 1.65 -0.50 10.11
C VAL A 51 0.70 0.71 10.03
N GLU A 52 -0.35 0.74 10.86
CA GLU A 52 -1.30 1.85 10.92
C GLU A 52 -0.68 3.16 11.39
N ILE A 53 0.25 3.10 12.36
CA ILE A 53 1.02 4.27 12.79
C ILE A 53 1.78 4.89 11.60
N ILE A 54 2.34 4.07 10.72
CA ILE A 54 3.06 4.54 9.53
C ILE A 54 2.07 5.18 8.54
N PHE A 55 0.91 4.57 8.32
CA PHE A 55 -0.12 5.12 7.45
C PHE A 55 -0.63 6.48 7.93
N GLU A 56 -0.85 6.63 9.23
CA GLU A 56 -1.25 7.91 9.83
C GLU A 56 -0.15 8.96 9.65
N ALA A 57 1.10 8.62 9.96
CA ALA A 57 2.24 9.53 9.79
C ALA A 57 2.47 9.95 8.32
N MET A 58 2.08 9.11 7.37
CA MET A 58 2.17 9.39 5.93
C MET A 58 0.95 10.13 5.37
N GLY A 59 -0.19 10.13 6.08
CA GLY A 59 -1.46 10.64 5.57
C GLY A 59 -2.03 9.79 4.44
N CYS A 60 -1.94 8.47 4.54
CA CYS A 60 -2.43 7.56 3.50
C CYS A 60 -3.96 7.58 3.37
N THR A 61 -4.46 7.61 2.14
CA THR A 61 -5.87 7.30 1.84
C THR A 61 -6.13 5.80 2.00
N GLU A 62 -7.38 5.40 2.15
CA GLU A 62 -7.78 3.99 2.31
C GLU A 62 -7.25 3.10 1.17
N GLU A 63 -7.29 3.57 -0.07
CA GLU A 63 -6.76 2.82 -1.21
C GLU A 63 -5.24 2.62 -1.11
N ASN A 64 -4.53 3.64 -0.63
CA ASN A 64 -3.08 3.59 -0.45
C ASN A 64 -2.68 2.66 0.70
N LYS A 65 -3.45 2.65 1.79
CA LYS A 65 -3.25 1.73 2.91
C LYS A 65 -3.31 0.28 2.43
N THR A 66 -4.33 -0.09 1.65
CA THR A 66 -4.43 -1.45 1.08
C THR A 66 -3.21 -1.79 0.22
N ILE A 67 -2.79 -0.90 -0.68
CA ILE A 67 -1.66 -1.16 -1.58
C ILE A 67 -0.35 -1.36 -0.79
N LEU A 68 -0.07 -0.49 0.17
CA LEU A 68 1.17 -0.52 0.96
C LEU A 68 1.17 -1.64 2.00
N GLY A 69 0.04 -1.92 2.64
CA GLY A 69 -0.10 -2.98 3.62
C GLY A 69 0.08 -4.36 3.00
N VAL A 70 -0.49 -4.56 1.80
CA VAL A 70 -0.28 -5.78 1.01
C VAL A 70 1.18 -5.93 0.60
N TYR A 71 1.90 -4.83 0.36
CA TYR A 71 3.31 -4.87 -0.03
C TYR A 71 4.21 -5.52 1.03
N VAL A 72 3.82 -5.52 2.30
CA VAL A 72 4.62 -6.12 3.40
C VAL A 72 4.13 -7.50 3.84
N LEU A 73 3.09 -8.04 3.19
CA LEU A 73 2.68 -9.42 3.39
C LEU A 73 3.62 -10.38 2.65
N ARG A 74 3.99 -11.49 3.29
CA ARG A 74 4.79 -12.57 2.70
C ARG A 74 4.11 -13.91 2.92
N GLU A 75 4.61 -14.92 2.22
CA GLU A 75 4.26 -16.34 2.43
C GLU A 75 2.74 -16.58 2.55
N GLU A 76 2.29 -17.15 3.67
CA GLU A 76 0.90 -17.55 3.90
C GLU A 76 -0.04 -16.33 3.87
N ALA A 77 0.36 -15.21 4.49
CA ALA A 77 -0.46 -14.00 4.50
C ALA A 77 -0.65 -13.41 3.10
N ASN A 78 0.40 -13.40 2.27
CA ASN A 78 0.29 -12.95 0.87
C ASN A 78 -0.57 -13.90 0.03
N ASN A 79 -0.43 -15.22 0.25
CA ASN A 79 -1.25 -16.22 -0.43
C ASN A 79 -2.74 -16.07 -0.05
N TRP A 80 -3.04 -15.85 1.23
CA TRP A 80 -4.38 -15.57 1.72
C TRP A 80 -4.96 -14.32 1.04
N TRP A 81 -4.22 -13.21 1.03
CA TRP A 81 -4.68 -11.97 0.40
C TRP A 81 -4.99 -12.13 -1.09
N ARG A 82 -4.12 -12.84 -1.84
CA ARG A 82 -4.36 -13.14 -3.26
C ARG A 82 -5.64 -13.93 -3.47
N ASN A 83 -5.93 -14.90 -2.60
CA ASN A 83 -7.16 -15.69 -2.66
C ASN A 83 -8.40 -14.84 -2.36
N VAL A 84 -8.34 -13.96 -1.36
CA VAL A 84 -9.43 -13.02 -1.04
C VAL A 84 -9.71 -12.11 -2.24
N LYS A 85 -8.65 -11.53 -2.83
CA LYS A 85 -8.77 -10.66 -4.00
C LYS A 85 -9.37 -11.37 -5.22
N LEU A 86 -9.03 -12.64 -5.45
CA LEU A 86 -9.62 -13.44 -6.53
C LEU A 86 -11.11 -13.69 -6.32
N ARG A 87 -11.52 -13.95 -5.07
CA ARG A 87 -12.92 -14.21 -4.72
C ARG A 87 -13.78 -12.95 -4.77
N MET A 88 -13.32 -11.88 -4.13
CA MET A 88 -14.07 -10.62 -4.04
C MET A 88 -13.96 -9.77 -5.32
N GLY A 89 -12.86 -9.90 -6.06
CA GLY A 89 -12.68 -9.24 -7.36
C GLY A 89 -13.61 -9.78 -8.45
N ALA A 90 -14.15 -10.99 -8.28
CA ALA A 90 -15.21 -11.52 -9.14
C ALA A 90 -16.55 -10.78 -8.93
N ASP A 91 -16.75 -10.18 -7.75
CA ASP A 91 -17.97 -9.46 -7.37
C ASP A 91 -17.86 -7.94 -7.58
N GLY A 92 -16.72 -7.44 -8.07
CA GLY A 92 -16.47 -6.02 -8.29
C GLY A 92 -16.32 -5.19 -7.00
N VAL A 93 -16.14 -5.85 -5.85
CA VAL A 93 -15.99 -5.18 -4.55
C VAL A 93 -14.56 -4.69 -4.37
N VAL A 94 -14.40 -3.41 -4.05
CA VAL A 94 -13.12 -2.82 -3.65
C VAL A 94 -12.83 -3.24 -2.21
N ILE A 95 -11.72 -3.94 -1.99
CA ILE A 95 -11.25 -4.30 -0.65
C ILE A 95 -10.41 -3.14 -0.11
N LEU A 96 -10.93 -2.47 0.91
CA LEU A 96 -10.21 -1.43 1.65
C LEU A 96 -9.40 -2.05 2.80
N TRP A 97 -8.62 -1.23 3.51
CA TRP A 97 -7.71 -1.68 4.55
C TRP A 97 -8.44 -2.16 5.82
N GLU A 98 -9.56 -1.53 6.16
CA GLU A 98 -10.48 -1.88 7.26
C GLU A 98 -11.38 -3.09 6.93
#